data_AF-A0A1W1V0S2-F1
#
_entry.id   AF-A0A1W1V0S2-F1
#
_cell.length_a   1.000
_cell.length_b   1.000
_cell.length_c   1.000
_cell.angle_alpha   90.00
_cell.angle_beta   90.00
_cell.angle_gamma   90.00
#
_symmetry.space_group_name_H-M   'P 1'
#
loop_
_entity.id
_entity.type
_entity.pdbx_description
1 polymer ?
#
loop_
_entity_poly.entity_id
_entity_poly.type
_entity_poly.pdbx_seq_one_letter_code
_entity_poly.pdbx_strand_id
1 'polypeptide(L)' 'MHENKNEHNTGTKTIKKIGKVTYEVIVHFNENVTETMQDKLKRIMLREMEREKDKKPKND' A
#
# COMPACT_ATOMS: atom_id res chain seq x y z
N MET A 1 -4.61 18.67 -14.73
CA MET A 1 -4.53 17.20 -14.51
C MET A 1 -5.03 16.94 -13.10
N HIS A 2 -6.30 16.60 -12.93
CA HIS A 2 -6.84 16.18 -11.63
C HIS A 2 -6.85 14.66 -11.62
N GLU A 3 -5.90 14.09 -10.88
CA GLU A 3 -5.89 12.66 -10.57
C GLU A 3 -7.07 12.36 -9.65
N ASN A 4 -8.06 11.71 -10.22
CA ASN A 4 -9.26 11.13 -9.63
C ASN A 4 -8.89 10.10 -8.56
N LYS A 5 -8.74 10.58 -7.32
CA LYS A 5 -8.34 9.85 -6.10
C LYS A 5 -9.42 8.91 -5.50
N ASN A 6 -10.46 8.53 -6.22
CA ASN A 6 -11.63 7.87 -5.64
C ASN A 6 -11.85 6.39 -6.06
N GLU A 7 -11.05 5.83 -6.96
CA GLU A 7 -11.15 4.39 -7.33
C GLU A 7 -10.21 3.48 -6.51
N HIS A 8 -9.87 3.87 -5.28
CA HIS A 8 -8.99 3.08 -4.39
C HIS A 8 -9.76 2.12 -3.45
N ASN A 9 -11.09 2.08 -3.54
CA ASN A 9 -11.91 1.26 -2.62
C ASN A 9 -12.30 -0.12 -3.17
N THR A 10 -11.94 -0.43 -4.43
CA THR A 10 -12.29 -1.71 -5.10
C THR A 10 -11.10 -2.67 -5.20
N GLY A 11 -10.05 -2.45 -4.41
CA GLY A 11 -8.90 -3.36 -4.34
C GLY A 11 -9.21 -4.61 -3.50
N THR A 12 -8.56 -5.72 -3.83
CA THR A 12 -8.62 -6.95 -3.05
C THR A 12 -7.93 -6.73 -1.71
N LYS A 13 -8.68 -6.84 -0.61
CA LYS A 13 -8.14 -6.78 0.75
C LYS A 13 -7.44 -8.08 1.09
N THR A 14 -6.17 -8.00 1.47
CA THR A 14 -5.37 -9.14 1.91
C THR A 14 -4.80 -8.85 3.29
N ILE A 15 -4.97 -9.79 4.21
CA ILE A 15 -4.42 -9.70 5.55
C ILE A 15 -3.07 -10.42 5.57
N LYS A 16 -2.01 -9.73 5.99
CA LYS A 16 -0.67 -10.28 6.14
C LYS A 16 -0.20 -10.17 7.57
N LYS A 17 0.08 -11.31 8.20
CA LYS A 17 0.74 -11.36 9.51
C LYS A 17 2.25 -11.39 9.34
N ILE A 18 2.94 -10.44 9.98
CA ILE A 18 4.41 -10.36 10.02
C ILE A 18 4.82 -10.32 11.48
N GLY A 19 5.42 -11.40 11.96
CA GLY A 19 5.72 -11.58 13.38
C GLY A 19 4.43 -11.52 14.23
N LYS A 20 4.34 -10.54 15.13
CA LYS A 20 3.18 -10.31 16.01
C LYS A 20 2.17 -9.31 15.44
N VAL A 21 2.50 -8.59 14.37
CA VAL A 21 1.67 -7.53 13.81
C VAL A 21 0.89 -8.08 12.60
N THR A 22 -0.38 -7.71 12.52
CA THR A 22 -1.26 -8.04 11.40
C THR A 22 -1.51 -6.78 10.59
N TYR A 23 -1.16 -6.81 9.31
CA TYR A 23 -1.36 -5.73 8.37
C TYR A 23 -2.55 -6.05 7.46
N GLU A 24 -3.51 -5.12 7.37
CA GLU A 24 -4.52 -5.14 6.31
C GLU A 24 -3.97 -4.37 5.11
N VAL A 25 -3.86 -5.04 3.97
CA VAL A 25 -3.27 -4.48 2.75
C VAL A 25 -4.31 -4.50 1.65
N ILE A 26 -4.57 -3.34 1.04
CA ILE A 26 -5.48 -3.22 -0.10
C ILE A 26 -4.65 -3.25 -1.38
N VAL A 27 -4.89 -4.25 -2.22
CA VAL A 27 -4.11 -4.47 -3.44
C VAL A 27 -4.99 -4.31 -4.68
N HIS A 28 -4.58 -3.43 -5.59
CA HIS A 28 -5.25 -3.22 -6.87
C HIS A 28 -4.50 -3.96 -7.98
N PHE A 29 -5.09 -4.99 -8.57
CA PHE A 29 -4.50 -5.64 -9.74
C PHE A 29 -4.89 -4.89 -11.00
N ASN A 30 -3.89 -4.59 -11.82
CA ASN A 30 -4.14 -4.14 -13.18
C ASN A 30 -3.74 -5.31 -14.08
N GLU A 31 -4.68 -5.77 -14.90
CA GLU A 31 -4.54 -6.97 -15.75
C GLU A 31 -3.37 -6.85 -16.74
N ASN A 32 -3.00 -5.61 -17.10
CA ASN A 32 -1.90 -5.32 -18.01
C ASN A 32 -0.50 -5.28 -17.35
N VAL A 33 -0.38 -5.53 -16.04
CA VAL A 33 0.88 -5.39 -15.31
C VAL A 33 1.43 -6.77 -14.95
N THR A 34 2.68 -7.05 -15.33
CA THR A 34 3.43 -8.27 -14.96
C THR A 34 3.85 -8.32 -13.48
N GLU A 35 3.30 -7.40 -12.67
CA GLU A 35 3.62 -7.23 -11.26
C GLU A 35 2.93 -8.34 -10.45
N THR A 36 3.75 -9.18 -9.82
CA THR A 36 3.24 -10.28 -8.99
C THR A 36 2.64 -9.77 -7.68
N MET A 37 1.75 -10.56 -7.07
CA MET A 37 1.21 -10.32 -5.72
C MET A 37 2.31 -9.98 -4.71
N GLN A 38 3.43 -10.71 -4.78
CA GLN A 38 4.56 -10.55 -3.88
C GLN A 38 5.27 -9.22 -4.08
N ASP A 39 5.51 -8.82 -5.34
CA ASP A 39 6.13 -7.52 -5.65
C ASP A 39 5.27 -6.36 -5.14
N LYS A 40 3.95 -6.49 -5.35
CA LYS A 40 2.98 -5.50 -4.92
C LYS A 40 2.90 -5.35 -3.41
N LEU A 41 2.87 -6.48 -2.69
CA LEU A 41 2.92 -6.49 -1.22
C LEU A 41 4.20 -5.85 -0.70
N LYS A 42 5.37 -6.17 -1.28
CA LYS A 42 6.65 -5.56 -0.91
C LYS A 42 6.62 -4.04 -1.11
N ARG A 43 6.10 -3.56 -2.24
CA ARG A 43 6.00 -2.11 -2.51
C ARG A 43 5.09 -1.39 -1.51
N ILE A 44 3.95 -1.97 -1.15
CA ILE A 44 3.04 -1.36 -0.18
C ILE A 44 3.72 -1.28 1.20
N MET A 45 4.36 -2.36 1.65
CA MET A 45 5.10 -2.36 2.91
C MET A 45 6.24 -1.34 2.93
N LEU A 46 7.02 -1.23 1.85
CA LEU A 46 8.11 -0.24 1.74
C LEU A 46 7.56 1.19 1.85
N ARG A 47 6.49 1.51 1.10
CA ARG A 47 5.86 2.83 1.13
C ARG A 47 5.29 3.19 2.50
N GLU A 48 4.66 2.25 3.19
CA GLU A 48 4.14 2.49 4.54
C GLU A 48 5.29 2.77 5.52
N MET A 49 6.39 2.00 5.46
CA MET A 49 7.57 2.26 6.30
C MET A 49 8.23 3.61 6.00
N GLU A 50 8.29 4.02 4.73
CA GLU A 50 8.79 5.35 4.35
C GLU A 50 7.87 6.46 4.88
N ARG A 51 6.56 6.33 4.70
CA ARG A 51 5.58 7.28 5.25
C ARG A 51 5.67 7.40 6.77
N GLU A 52 5.91 6.31 7.49
CA GLU A 52 6.11 6.37 8.94
C GLU A 52 7.38 7.13 9.34
N LYS A 53 8.46 7.02 8.55
CA LYS A 53 9.71 7.77 8.79
C LYS A 53 9.57 9.25 8.46
N ASP A 54 8.80 9.58 7.42
CA ASP A 54 8.54 10.96 6.99
C ASP A 54 7.48 11.68 7.85
N LYS A 55 6.87 11.02 8.83
CA LYS A 55 6.13 11.69 9.93
C LYS A 55 7.09 12.40 10.89
N LYS A 56 7.99 13.24 10.37
CA LYS A 56 8.61 14.30 11.17
C LYS A 56 7.48 15.28 11.55
N PRO A 57 7.37 15.72 12.81
CA PRO A 57 6.41 16.75 13.14
C PRO A 57 6.71 17.96 12.25
N LYS A 58 5.77 18.31 11.38
CA LYS A 58 5.71 19.67 10.84
C LYS A 58 5.40 20.55 12.05
N ASN A 59 6.45 21.04 12.71
CA ASN A 59 6.35 22.23 13.53
C ASN A 59 6.00 23.35 12.54
N ASP A 60 4.72 23.72 12.53
CA ASP A 60 4.24 25.02 12.05
C ASP A 60 4.47 26.05 13.16
#